data_AF-A0A6L8KTC9-F1
#
_entry.id   AF-A0A6L8KTC9-F1
#
_cell.length_a   1.000
_cell.length_b   1.000
_cell.length_c   1.000
_cell.angle_alpha   90.00
_cell.angle_beta   90.00
_cell.angle_gamma   90.00
#
_symmetry.space_group_name_H-M   'P 1'
#
loop_
_entity.id
_entity.type
_entity.pdbx_description
1 polymer ?
#
loop_
_entity_poly.entity_id
_entity_poly.type
_entity_poly.pdbx_seq_one_letter_code
_entity_poly.pdbx_strand_id
1 'polypeptide(L)'
;MKDPAPPAEPRAIRTKEQGAAALMALPELQAWSALIEKNSSGKAHGGLLEYDPAPRKLNGKNYWQFSYVENSAESALRWESFLVSSSDDEILVEDATNDEVISLARWRREKHPAKRTSMGN
;
A
#
# COMPACT_ATOMS: atom_id res chain seq x y z
N MET A 1 -18.91 26.95 8.20
CA MET A 1 -17.81 27.18 7.24
C MET A 1 -16.56 26.58 7.86
N LYS A 2 -16.22 25.35 7.50
CA LYS A 2 -15.04 24.63 8.03
C LYS A 2 -14.36 24.00 6.83
N ASP A 3 -13.74 24.87 6.05
CA ASP A 3 -12.82 24.48 5.00
C ASP A 3 -11.45 25.02 5.45
N PRO A 4 -10.49 24.18 5.82
CA PRO A 4 -9.11 24.57 5.65
C PRO A 4 -8.77 24.33 4.17
N ALA A 5 -8.50 25.42 3.46
CA ALA A 5 -7.85 25.38 2.16
C ALA A 5 -6.51 24.61 2.26
N PRO A 6 -6.16 23.83 1.22
CA PRO A 6 -5.00 22.93 1.25
C PRO A 6 -3.70 23.74 1.41
N PRO A 7 -2.76 23.33 2.28
CA PRO A 7 -1.45 23.94 2.28
C PRO A 7 -0.76 23.64 0.94
N ALA A 8 -0.47 24.70 0.18
CA ALA A 8 0.32 24.64 -1.04
C ALA A 8 1.71 24.06 -0.74
N GLU A 9 2.07 23.08 -1.56
CA GLU A 9 3.26 22.25 -1.55
C GLU A 9 4.58 23.03 -1.29
N PRO A 10 5.32 22.75 -0.20
CA PRO A 10 6.78 22.68 -0.35
C PRO A 10 7.04 21.61 -1.42
N ARG A 11 8.15 21.66 -2.18
CA ARG A 11 8.56 20.52 -3.02
C ARG A 11 8.73 19.31 -2.11
N ALA A 12 7.64 18.60 -1.87
CA ALA A 12 7.46 17.85 -0.65
C ALA A 12 8.09 16.51 -0.91
N ILE A 13 9.24 16.30 -0.26
CA ILE A 13 9.68 14.95 0.02
C ILE A 13 8.45 14.24 0.60
N ARG A 14 7.87 13.31 -0.17
CA ARG A 14 6.61 12.65 0.15
C ARG A 14 6.80 12.03 1.53
N THR A 15 6.05 12.52 2.52
CA THR A 15 6.12 11.96 3.86
C THR A 15 5.52 10.57 3.84
N LYS A 16 5.90 9.76 4.82
CA LYS A 16 5.41 8.39 4.99
C LYS A 16 3.89 8.32 4.95
N GLU A 17 3.23 9.25 5.64
CA GLU A 17 1.76 9.38 5.66
C GLU A 17 1.17 9.70 4.28
N GLN A 18 1.81 10.55 3.49
CA GLN A 18 1.38 10.87 2.12
C GLN A 18 1.53 9.68 1.18
N GLY A 19 2.58 8.88 1.35
CA GLY A 19 2.76 7.62 0.61
C GLY A 19 1.71 6.59 1.00
N ALA A 20 1.45 6.43 2.30
CA ALA A 20 0.40 5.55 2.80
C ALA A 20 -0.99 6.00 2.30
N ALA A 21 -1.32 7.28 2.35
CA ALA A 21 -2.60 7.81 1.87
C ALA A 21 -2.80 7.56 0.36
N ALA A 22 -1.75 7.72 -0.45
CA ALA A 22 -1.80 7.43 -1.89
C ALA A 22 -2.06 5.94 -2.16
N LEU A 23 -1.46 5.06 -1.36
CA LEU A 23 -1.73 3.62 -1.41
C LEU A 23 -3.16 3.31 -0.97
N MET A 24 -3.65 3.89 0.12
CA MET A 24 -5.03 3.69 0.60
C MET A 24 -6.09 4.25 -0.36
N ALA A 25 -5.74 5.26 -1.15
CA ALA A 25 -6.60 5.79 -2.20
C ALA A 25 -6.74 4.85 -3.42
N LEU A 26 -5.97 3.76 -3.48
CA LEU A 26 -6.05 2.81 -4.58
C LEU A 26 -7.32 1.94 -4.47
N PRO A 27 -8.08 1.78 -5.57
CA PRO A 27 -9.27 0.95 -5.56
C PRO A 27 -8.96 -0.52 -5.27
N GLU A 28 -7.73 -1.00 -5.55
CA GLU A 28 -7.31 -2.34 -5.14
C GLU A 28 -7.26 -2.53 -3.63
N LEU A 29 -6.70 -1.57 -2.86
CA LEU A 29 -6.67 -1.68 -1.40
C LEU A 29 -8.07 -1.61 -0.80
N GLN A 30 -8.95 -0.78 -1.39
CA GLN A 30 -10.35 -0.74 -0.96
C GLN A 30 -11.07 -2.08 -1.21
N ALA A 31 -10.82 -2.70 -2.37
CA ALA A 31 -11.38 -4.02 -2.68
C ALA A 31 -10.86 -5.11 -1.73
N TRP A 32 -9.59 -5.03 -1.35
CA TRP A 32 -8.99 -5.92 -0.37
C TRP A 32 -9.58 -5.71 1.02
N SER A 33 -9.71 -4.47 1.48
CA SER A 33 -10.34 -4.17 2.78
C SER A 33 -11.76 -4.73 2.82
N ALA A 34 -12.56 -4.53 1.77
CA ALA A 34 -13.90 -5.10 1.68
C ALA A 34 -13.91 -6.63 1.69
N LEU A 35 -12.94 -7.28 1.02
CA LEU A 35 -12.80 -8.74 1.07
C LEU A 35 -12.44 -9.23 2.47
N ILE A 36 -11.46 -8.58 3.11
CA ILE A 36 -10.97 -8.90 4.44
C ILE A 36 -12.11 -8.77 5.46
N GLU A 37 -12.86 -7.67 5.40
CA GLU A 37 -14.03 -7.45 6.25
C GLU A 37 -15.11 -8.51 6.01
N LYS A 38 -15.34 -8.90 4.76
CA LYS A 38 -16.28 -9.97 4.40
C LYS A 38 -15.82 -11.34 4.92
N ASN A 39 -14.56 -11.71 4.73
CA ASN A 39 -14.00 -12.99 5.19
C ASN A 39 -13.95 -13.06 6.71
N SER A 40 -13.61 -11.95 7.36
CA SER A 40 -13.43 -11.89 8.81
C SER A 40 -14.70 -11.48 9.57
N SER A 41 -15.81 -11.24 8.87
CA SER A 41 -17.07 -10.73 9.46
C SER A 41 -16.84 -9.48 10.34
N GLY A 42 -16.00 -8.55 9.86
CA GLY A 42 -15.65 -7.32 10.57
C GLY A 42 -14.63 -7.46 11.72
N LYS A 43 -13.97 -8.62 11.86
CA LYS A 43 -12.91 -8.83 12.86
C LYS A 43 -11.50 -8.52 12.35
N ALA A 44 -11.36 -8.34 11.04
CA ALA A 44 -10.12 -7.94 10.40
C ALA A 44 -10.38 -6.79 9.45
N HIS A 45 -9.39 -5.93 9.33
CA HIS A 45 -9.41 -4.80 8.43
C HIS A 45 -8.08 -4.74 7.68
N GLY A 46 -8.16 -4.39 6.40
CA GLY A 46 -6.98 -4.08 5.62
C GLY A 46 -6.31 -2.81 6.14
N GLY A 47 -5.03 -2.90 6.49
CA GLY A 47 -4.23 -1.79 6.98
C GLY A 47 -2.88 -1.74 6.30
N LEU A 48 -2.33 -0.53 6.14
CA LEU A 48 -0.93 -0.37 5.78
C LEU A 48 -0.10 -0.41 7.07
N LEU A 49 0.68 -1.47 7.21
CA LEU A 49 1.70 -1.55 8.24
C LEU A 49 3.01 -1.04 7.67
N GLU A 50 3.67 -0.19 8.43
CA GLU A 50 4.97 0.33 8.05
C GLU A 50 6.02 -0.75 8.36
N TYR A 51 6.64 -1.33 7.33
CA TYR A 51 7.55 -2.48 7.53
C TYR A 51 8.88 -2.05 8.13
N ASP A 52 9.46 -0.97 7.60
CA ASP A 52 10.71 -0.44 8.10
C ASP A 52 10.66 1.10 8.15
N PRO A 53 11.07 1.72 9.28
CA PRO A 53 11.15 3.17 9.37
C PRO A 53 12.32 3.76 8.57
N ALA A 54 13.29 2.95 8.15
CA ALA A 54 14.38 3.40 7.30
C ALA A 54 13.95 3.39 5.81
N PRO A 55 14.12 4.50 5.09
CA PRO A 55 13.85 4.54 3.67
C PRO A 55 14.83 3.61 2.93
N ARG A 56 14.30 2.72 2.11
CA ARG A 56 15.09 1.85 1.24
C ARG A 56 15.70 2.67 0.13
N LYS A 57 17.02 2.62 -0.02
CA LYS A 57 17.71 3.31 -1.11
C LYS A 57 17.76 2.40 -2.34
N LEU A 58 17.00 2.73 -3.37
CA LEU A 58 16.91 2.02 -4.65
C LEU A 58 17.26 3.00 -5.77
N ASN A 59 18.14 2.63 -6.70
CA ASN A 59 18.60 3.52 -7.78
C ASN A 59 19.04 4.93 -7.31
N GLY A 60 19.57 5.06 -6.10
CA GLY A 60 19.95 6.35 -5.51
C GLY A 60 18.79 7.20 -4.95
N LYS A 61 17.54 6.75 -5.12
CA LYS A 61 16.33 7.37 -4.57
C LYS A 61 15.93 6.67 -3.26
N ASN A 62 15.30 7.41 -2.36
CA ASN A 62 14.77 6.88 -1.10
C ASN A 62 13.33 6.42 -1.31
N TYR A 63 12.99 5.21 -0.87
CA TYR A 63 11.64 4.65 -0.94
C TYR A 63 11.16 4.25 0.45
N TRP A 64 9.95 4.67 0.78
CA TRP A 64 9.25 4.25 1.98
C TRP A 64 8.61 2.89 1.77
N GLN A 65 8.87 1.96 2.68
CA GLN A 65 8.36 0.59 2.59
C GLN A 65 7.10 0.45 3.45
N PHE A 66 6.00 0.10 2.80
CA PHE A 66 4.73 -0.19 3.43
C PHE A 66 4.34 -1.62 3.11
N SER A 67 3.86 -2.37 4.06
CA SER A 67 3.23 -3.65 3.81
C SER A 67 1.73 -3.50 4.00
N TYR A 68 0.96 -3.82 2.98
CA TYR A 68 -0.46 -4.05 3.20
C TYR A 68 -0.62 -5.36 3.95
N VAL A 69 -1.26 -5.26 5.11
CA VAL A 69 -1.54 -6.38 5.99
C VAL A 69 -3.05 -6.45 6.20
N GLU A 70 -3.57 -7.67 6.27
CA GLU A 70 -4.82 -7.92 6.95
C GLU A 70 -4.53 -7.87 8.45
N ASN A 71 -4.96 -6.80 9.10
CA ASN A 71 -4.90 -6.69 10.54
C ASN A 71 -6.14 -7.36 11.13
N SER A 72 -5.96 -8.58 11.64
CA SER A 72 -6.98 -9.32 12.38
C SER A 72 -6.60 -9.42 13.86
N ALA A 73 -7.58 -9.67 14.73
CA ALA A 73 -7.36 -9.82 16.17
C ALA A 73 -6.36 -10.93 16.54
N GLU A 74 -6.15 -11.90 15.64
CA GLU A 74 -5.29 -13.06 15.86
C GLU A 74 -3.94 -12.92 15.14
N SER A 75 -3.88 -12.21 14.01
CA SER A 75 -2.66 -12.09 13.19
C SER A 75 -2.70 -10.91 12.21
N ALA A 76 -1.55 -10.26 12.03
CA ALA A 76 -1.33 -9.35 10.91
C ALA A 76 -0.75 -10.15 9.72
N LEU A 77 -1.61 -10.62 8.81
CA LEU A 77 -1.15 -11.33 7.62
C LEU A 77 -0.63 -10.32 6.60
N ARG A 78 0.64 -10.43 6.21
CA ARG A 78 1.21 -9.61 5.14
C ARG A 78 0.74 -10.11 3.77
N TRP A 79 0.16 -9.21 2.99
CA TRP A 79 -0.26 -9.48 1.62
C TRP A 79 0.82 -9.06 0.64
N GLU A 80 1.08 -7.76 0.57
CA GLU A 80 1.98 -7.17 -0.42
C GLU A 80 2.73 -5.97 0.15
N SER A 81 3.98 -5.80 -0.28
CA SER A 81 4.85 -4.70 0.12
C SER A 81 4.88 -3.65 -0.99
N PHE A 82 4.66 -2.40 -0.65
CA PHE A 82 4.68 -1.23 -1.50
C PHE A 82 5.86 -0.34 -1.15
N LEU A 83 6.49 0.22 -2.16
CA LEU A 83 7.67 1.06 -2.08
C LEU A 83 7.32 2.40 -2.72
N VAL A 84 7.08 3.41 -1.89
CA VAL A 84 6.72 4.75 -2.38
C VAL A 84 7.95 5.62 -2.40
N SER A 85 8.26 6.21 -3.55
CA SER A 85 9.40 7.13 -3.63
C SER A 85 9.16 8.34 -2.74
N SER A 86 10.16 8.67 -1.94
CA SER A 86 10.15 9.85 -1.08
C SER A 86 10.38 11.14 -1.88
N SER A 87 10.83 11.05 -3.14
CA SER A 87 11.21 12.22 -3.95
C SER A 87 10.31 12.44 -5.17
N ASP A 88 9.47 11.46 -5.52
CA ASP A 88 8.64 11.47 -6.72
C ASP A 88 7.32 10.71 -6.48
N ASP A 89 6.35 10.78 -7.40
CA ASP A 89 5.08 10.04 -7.28
C ASP A 89 5.19 8.56 -7.68
N GLU A 90 6.40 8.07 -7.91
CA GLU A 90 6.67 6.68 -8.23
C GLU A 90 6.29 5.73 -7.07
N ILE A 91 5.36 4.82 -7.36
CA ILE A 91 4.96 3.71 -6.49
C ILE A 91 5.40 2.40 -7.13
N LEU A 92 6.26 1.70 -6.42
CA LEU A 92 6.68 0.34 -6.73
C LEU A 92 6.02 -0.62 -5.75
N VAL A 93 5.96 -1.89 -6.11
CA VAL A 93 5.41 -2.98 -5.32
C VAL A 93 6.47 -4.06 -5.31
N GLU A 94 6.91 -4.43 -4.12
CA GLU A 94 7.74 -5.59 -3.91
C GLU A 94 6.85 -6.82 -3.85
N ASP A 95 7.02 -7.67 -4.86
CA ASP A 95 6.35 -8.93 -4.94
C ASP A 95 7.03 -9.94 -4.02
N ALA A 96 6.39 -10.25 -2.88
CA ALA A 96 6.91 -11.21 -1.92
C ALA A 96 7.01 -12.65 -2.48
N THR A 97 6.35 -12.96 -3.61
CA THR A 97 6.45 -14.30 -4.23
C THR A 97 7.71 -14.47 -5.05
N ASN A 98 8.10 -13.46 -5.84
CA ASN A 98 9.26 -13.50 -6.72
C ASN A 98 10.44 -12.67 -6.19
N ASP A 99 10.30 -12.04 -5.03
CA ASP A 99 11.28 -11.10 -4.46
C ASP A 99 11.69 -10.01 -5.46
N GLU A 100 10.73 -9.54 -6.28
CA GLU A 100 10.98 -8.56 -7.34
C GLU A 100 10.25 -7.25 -7.04
N VAL A 101 10.90 -6.12 -7.29
CA VAL A 101 10.28 -4.80 -7.22
C VAL A 101 9.76 -4.42 -8.60
N ILE A 102 8.44 -4.33 -8.74
CA ILE A 102 7.73 -3.98 -9.97
C ILE A 102 6.89 -2.72 -9.79
N SER A 103 6.63 -1.96 -10.85
CA SER A 103 5.76 -0.76 -10.75
C SER A 103 4.32 -1.15 -10.41
N LEU A 104 3.58 -0.27 -9.72
CA LEU A 104 2.16 -0.49 -9.38
C LEU A 104 1.31 -0.93 -10.59
N ALA A 105 1.48 -0.28 -11.74
CA ALA A 105 0.77 -0.65 -12.96
C ALA A 105 1.11 -2.06 -13.48
N ARG A 106 2.38 -2.48 -13.34
CA ARG A 106 2.84 -3.82 -13.72
C ARG A 106 2.31 -4.87 -12.74
N TRP A 107 2.40 -4.59 -11.44
CA TRP A 107 1.83 -5.42 -10.38
C TRP A 107 0.33 -5.69 -10.57
N ARG A 108 -0.47 -4.65 -10.87
CA ARG A 108 -1.90 -4.81 -11.20
C ARG A 108 -2.16 -5.79 -12.35
N ARG A 109 -1.27 -5.79 -13.35
CA ARG A 109 -1.39 -6.63 -14.54
C ARG A 109 -0.87 -8.05 -14.31
N GLU A 110 0.18 -8.23 -13.53
CA GLU A 110 0.80 -9.55 -13.30
C GLU A 110 0.19 -10.30 -12.11
N LYS A 111 0.04 -9.63 -10.97
CA LYS A 111 -0.49 -10.27 -9.75
C LYS A 111 -2.00 -10.34 -9.72
N HIS A 112 -2.66 -9.54 -10.54
CA HIS A 112 -4.12 -9.43 -10.58
C HIS A 112 -4.71 -9.34 -9.16
N PRO A 113 -4.42 -8.26 -8.40
CA PRO A 113 -4.94 -8.08 -7.04
C PRO A 113 -6.47 -8.19 -6.97
N ALA A 114 -7.18 -7.82 -8.04
CA ALA A 114 -8.62 -7.99 -8.20
C ALA A 114 -9.07 -9.44 -8.43
N LYS A 115 -8.21 -10.33 -8.93
CA LYS A 115 -8.50 -11.77 -9.00
C LYS A 115 -8.27 -12.47 -7.67
N ARG A 116 -7.33 -12.00 -6.85
CA ARG A 116 -7.12 -12.50 -5.48
C ARG A 116 -8.37 -12.34 -4.62
N THR A 117 -9.11 -11.24 -4.77
CA THR A 117 -10.43 -11.06 -4.13
C THR A 117 -11.56 -11.89 -4.74
N SER A 118 -11.34 -12.46 -5.93
CA SER A 118 -12.32 -13.30 -6.61
C SER A 118 -12.18 -14.79 -6.28
N MET A 119 -11.10 -15.21 -5.59
CA MET A 119 -10.91 -16.60 -5.16
C MET A 119 -11.58 -16.81 -3.79
N GLY A 120 -12.90 -16.66 -3.78
CA GLY A 120 -13.78 -16.84 -2.62
C GLY A 120 -15.20 -17.10 -3.10
N ASN A 121 -15.38 -18.19 -3.86
CA ASN A 121 -16.67 -18.78 -4.17
C ASN A 121 -16.60 -20.30 -4.08
#